data_AF-A0AAI8HL87-F1
#
_entry.id   AF-A0AAI8HL87-F1
#
_cell.length_a   1.000
_cell.length_b   1.000
_cell.length_c   1.000
_cell.angle_alpha   90.00
_cell.angle_beta   90.00
_cell.angle_gamma   90.00
#
_symmetry.space_group_name_H-M   'P 1'
#
loop_
_entity.id
_entity.type
_entity.pdbx_description
1 polymer ?
#
loop_
_entity_poly.entity_id
_entity_poly.type
_entity_poly.pdbx_seq_one_letter_code
_entity_poly.pdbx_strand_id
1 'polypeptide(L)' 'MEKAMQKSHGIGYEEYGRRLSKRMEVERQRELEYQKSKFLAAQLNEKIGQ' A
#
# COMPACT_ATOMS: atom_id res chain seq x y z
N MET A 1 -7.54 -9.89 -5.79
CA MET A 1 -6.22 -9.25 -5.99
C MET A 1 -6.12 -8.59 -7.37
N GLU A 2 -6.40 -9.32 -8.46
CA GLU A 2 -6.37 -8.82 -9.86
C GLU A 2 -6.96 -7.42 -10.06
N LYS A 3 -8.27 -7.23 -9.82
CA LYS A 3 -8.96 -5.95 -10.00
C LYS A 3 -8.35 -4.80 -9.19
N ALA A 4 -7.88 -5.10 -7.97
CA ALA A 4 -7.26 -4.11 -7.09
C ALA A 4 -5.86 -3.73 -7.58
N MET A 5 -5.07 -4.71 -8.04
CA MET A 5 -3.74 -4.45 -8.59
C MET A 5 -3.82 -3.62 -9.87
N GLN A 6 -4.77 -3.93 -10.76
CA GLN A 6 -4.97 -3.16 -11.98
C GLN A 6 -5.40 -1.72 -11.66
N LYS A 7 -6.30 -1.54 -10.69
CA LYS A 7 -6.79 -0.21 -10.30
C LYS A 7 -5.72 0.63 -9.59
N SER A 8 -4.95 0.05 -8.67
CA SER A 8 -4.03 0.80 -7.80
C SER A 8 -2.61 0.91 -8.36
N HIS A 9 -2.15 -0.09 -9.12
CA HIS A 9 -0.76 -0.17 -9.57
C HIS A 9 -0.62 -0.38 -11.09
N GLY A 10 -1.74 -0.47 -11.83
CA GLY A 10 -1.74 -0.61 -13.29
C GLY A 10 -1.21 -1.95 -13.81
N ILE A 11 -1.03 -2.94 -12.92
CA ILE A 11 -0.51 -4.27 -13.26
C ILE A 11 -1.47 -5.36 -12.82
N GLY A 12 -1.49 -6.46 -13.56
CA GLY A 12 -2.20 -7.68 -13.17
C GLY A 12 -1.45 -8.47 -12.10
N TYR A 13 -2.13 -9.46 -11.51
CA TYR A 13 -1.55 -10.35 -10.50
C TYR A 13 -0.42 -11.21 -11.06
N GLU A 14 -0.56 -11.67 -12.31
CA GLU A 14 0.48 -12.45 -12.98
C GLU A 14 1.78 -11.65 -13.16
N GLU A 15 1.68 -10.37 -13.55
CA GLU A 15 2.86 -9.52 -13.72
C GLU A 15 3.54 -9.23 -12.37
N TYR A 16 2.76 -8.98 -11.33
CA TYR A 16 3.26 -8.88 -9.95
C TYR A 16 3.98 -10.17 -9.49
N GLY A 17 3.47 -11.34 -9.89
CA GLY A 17 4.02 -12.66 -9.58
C GLY A 17 5.32 -12.99 -10.36
N ARG A 18 5.49 -12.44 -11.56
CA ARG A 18 6.61 -12.79 -12.45
C ARG A 18 7.74 -11.76 -12.46
N ARG A 19 7.46 -10.48 -12.20
CA ARG A 19 8.44 -9.39 -12.29
C ARG A 19 8.81 -8.88 -10.90
N LEU A 20 10.00 -9.25 -10.41
CA LEU A 20 10.50 -8.85 -9.09
C LEU A 20 10.56 -7.32 -8.93
N SER A 21 11.03 -6.60 -9.94
CA SER A 21 11.08 -5.12 -9.91
C SER A 21 9.70 -4.49 -9.72
N LYS A 22 8.68 -5.01 -10.43
CA LYS A 22 7.30 -4.56 -10.28
C LYS A 22 6.71 -4.91 -8.92
N ARG A 23 7.01 -6.09 -8.40
CA ARG A 23 6.66 -6.44 -7.01
C ARG A 23 7.28 -5.46 -6.02
N MET A 24 8.55 -5.13 -6.18
CA MET A 24 9.24 -4.23 -5.25
C MET A 24 8.71 -2.80 -5.29
N GLU A 25 8.33 -2.32 -6.47
CA GLU A 25 7.64 -1.05 -6.64
C GLU A 25 6.32 -1.01 -5.85
N VAL A 26 5.51 -2.06 -5.98
CA VAL A 26 4.23 -2.19 -5.26
C VAL A 26 4.42 -2.28 -3.75
N GLU A 27 5.32 -3.15 -3.27
CA GLU A 27 5.53 -3.32 -1.83
C GLU A 27 6.11 -2.06 -1.17
N ARG A 28 6.97 -1.32 -1.87
CA ARG A 28 7.46 -0.02 -1.39
C ARG A 28 6.32 0.99 -1.23
N GLN A 29 5.38 1.05 -2.18
CA GLN A 29 4.21 1.93 -2.07
C GLN A 29 3.31 1.51 -0.90
N ARG A 30 3.05 0.20 -0.74
CA ARG A 30 2.25 -0.34 0.37
C ARG A 30 2.84 0.02 1.73
N GLU A 31 4.17 -0.09 1.87
CA GLU A 31 4.84 0.28 3.12
C GLU A 31 4.67 1.77 3.44
N LEU A 32 4.86 2.65 2.45
CA LEU A 32 4.66 4.10 2.63
C LEU A 32 3.22 4.45 3.03
N GLU A 33 2.23 3.82 2.41
CA GLU A 33 0.82 4.00 2.75
C GLU A 33 0.50 3.49 4.15
N TYR A 34 1.06 2.33 4.53
CA TYR A 34 0.91 1.78 5.87
C TYR A 34 1.48 2.70 6.94
N GLN A 35 2.71 3.22 6.75
CA GLN A 35 3.32 4.15 7.70
C GLN A 35 2.53 5.46 7.81
N LYS A 36 2.06 6.00 6.68
CA LYS A 36 1.20 7.19 6.69
C LYS A 36 -0.11 6.94 7.45
N SER A 37 -0.75 5.81 7.20
CA SER A 37 -1.99 5.41 7.89
C SER A 37 -1.76 5.28 9.40
N LYS A 38 -0.69 4.61 9.80
CA LYS A 38 -0.31 4.44 11.22
C LYS A 38 -0.07 5.78 11.91
N PHE A 39 0.65 6.70 11.24
CA PHE A 39 0.89 8.05 11.76
C PHE A 39 -0.40 8.86 11.93
N LEU A 40 -1.32 8.78 10.97
CA LEU A 40 -2.62 9.47 11.05
C LEU A 40 -3.50 8.87 12.15
N ALA A 41 -3.53 7.54 12.29
CA ALA A 41 -4.27 6.85 13.34
C ALA A 41 -3.77 7.24 14.74
N ALA A 42 -2.44 7.34 14.92
CA ALA A 42 -1.85 7.79 16.18
C ALA A 42 -2.28 9.23 16.54
N GLN A 43 -2.17 10.16 15.58
CA GLN A 43 -2.60 11.55 15.79
C GLN A 43 -4.11 11.67 16.08
N LEU A 44 -4.94 10.88 15.43
CA LEU A 44 -6.38 10.88 15.70
C LEU A 44 -6.67 10.37 17.11
N ASN A 45 -6.00 9.31 17.54
CA ASN A 45 -6.15 8.76 18.88
C ASN A 45 -5.71 9.76 19.97
N GLU A 46 -4.61 10.48 19.73
CA GLU A 46 -4.18 11.57 20.62
C GLU A 46 -5.25 12.67 20.75
N LYS A 47 -5.90 13.06 19.64
CA LYS A 47 -6.95 14.08 19.66
C LYS A 47 -8.26 13.64 20.29
N ILE A 48 -8.62 12.37 20.18
CA ILE A 48 -9.86 11.81 20.78
C ILE A 48 -9.67 11.57 22.28
N GLY A 49 -8.45 11.26 22.72
CA GLY A 49 -8.11 11.06 24.13
C GLY A 49 -7.94 12.35 24.95
N GLN A 50 -8.06 13.53 24.33
CA GLN A 50 -8.08 14.85 24.97
C GLN A 50 -9.52 15.31 25.22
#